data_AF-A0A6P4FEL0-F1
#
_entry.id   AF-A0A6P4FEL0-F1
#
_cell.length_a   1.000
_cell.length_b   1.000
_cell.length_c   1.000
_cell.angle_alpha   90.00
_cell.angle_beta   90.00
_cell.angle_gamma   90.00
#
_symmetry.space_group_name_H-M   'P 1'
#
loop_
_entity.id
_entity.type
_entity.pdbx_description
1 polymer ?
#
loop_
_entity_poly.entity_id
_entity_poly.type
_entity_poly.pdbx_seq_one_letter_code
_entity_poly.pdbx_strand_id
1 'polypeptide(L)'
;MGLNGCCSCVKYLMVLINILFWLIGLTIVITSVWALTDPTFVLSTTQSYKHYYIGVYIFLAIGLLITLGAFFGCCGVCRESQCLLVSFFCVILIVMVAQIAAGAWAFHNKDKLDDIVRASFKSSVQEEYGQSTMSTRTVTFDALQKI
;
A
#
# COMPACT_ATOMS: atom_id res chain seq x y z
N MET A 1 10.71 -32.55 26.03
CA MET A 1 9.38 -31.95 25.80
C MET A 1 9.38 -30.41 25.87
N GLY A 2 10.45 -29.72 25.46
CA GLY A 2 10.53 -28.24 25.49
C GLY A 2 10.37 -27.53 24.13
N LEU A 3 10.26 -28.28 23.03
CA LEU A 3 10.32 -27.72 21.66
C LEU A 3 8.95 -27.38 21.05
N ASN A 4 7.84 -27.59 21.78
CA ASN A 4 6.50 -27.30 21.25
C ASN A 4 6.04 -25.85 21.49
N GLY A 5 6.59 -25.17 22.51
CA GLY A 5 6.22 -23.78 22.83
C GLY A 5 6.80 -22.76 21.84
N CYS A 6 8.08 -22.88 21.49
CA CYS A 6 8.77 -21.92 20.61
C CYS A 6 8.18 -21.91 19.19
N CYS A 7 7.95 -23.08 18.58
CA CYS A 7 7.29 -23.19 17.28
C CYS A 7 5.84 -22.66 17.29
N SER A 8 5.13 -22.80 18.40
CA SER A 8 3.76 -22.29 18.54
C SER A 8 3.73 -20.77 18.70
N CYS A 9 4.67 -20.17 19.44
CA CYS A 9 4.80 -18.71 19.55
C CYS A 9 5.09 -18.06 18.19
N VAL A 10 5.99 -18.64 17.39
CA VAL A 10 6.31 -18.11 16.06
C VAL A 10 5.11 -18.21 15.12
N LYS A 11 4.35 -19.32 15.14
CA LYS A 11 3.10 -19.44 14.38
C LYS A 11 2.09 -18.35 14.77
N TYR A 12 1.89 -18.13 16.07
CA TYR A 12 0.94 -17.14 16.57
C TYR A 12 1.35 -15.71 16.23
N LEU A 13 2.64 -15.39 16.35
CA LEU A 13 3.21 -14.11 15.94
C LEU A 13 3.00 -13.86 14.43
N MET A 14 3.23 -14.89 13.62
CA MET A 14 3.07 -14.80 12.17
C MET A 14 1.62 -14.56 11.76
N VAL A 15 0.66 -15.24 12.42
CA VAL A 15 -0.78 -15.00 12.23
C VAL A 15 -1.17 -13.59 12.67
N LEU A 16 -0.67 -13.13 13.81
CA LEU A 16 -0.99 -11.80 14.33
C LEU A 16 -0.50 -10.69 13.41
N ILE A 17 0.76 -10.75 12.96
CA ILE A 17 1.31 -9.79 12.01
C ILE A 17 0.50 -9.81 10.70
N ASN A 18 0.14 -10.99 10.24
CA ASN A 18 -0.63 -11.13 9.02
C ASN A 18 -2.06 -10.52 9.15
N ILE A 19 -2.74 -10.74 10.27
CA ILE A 19 -4.03 -10.08 10.56
C ILE A 19 -3.89 -8.55 10.59
N LEU A 20 -2.81 -8.02 11.16
CA LEU A 20 -2.56 -6.57 11.14
C LEU A 20 -2.40 -6.04 9.70
N PHE A 21 -1.62 -6.72 8.88
CA PHE A 21 -1.49 -6.38 7.45
C PHE A 21 -2.81 -6.48 6.70
N TRP A 22 -3.64 -7.47 7.03
CA TRP A 22 -4.97 -7.62 6.44
C TRP A 22 -5.87 -6.42 6.77
N LEU A 23 -5.89 -5.98 8.03
CA LEU A 23 -6.65 -4.81 8.47
C LEU A 23 -6.18 -3.53 7.78
N ILE A 24 -4.86 -3.32 7.68
CA ILE A 24 -4.28 -2.15 6.98
C ILE A 24 -4.61 -2.20 5.48
N GLY A 25 -4.54 -3.37 4.85
CA GLY A 25 -4.93 -3.51 3.44
C GLY A 25 -6.40 -3.17 3.22
N LEU A 26 -7.30 -3.59 4.12
CA LEU A 26 -8.72 -3.26 4.03
C LEU A 26 -8.98 -1.76 4.16
N THR A 27 -8.32 -1.06 5.08
CA THR A 27 -8.51 0.39 5.20
C THR A 27 -8.07 1.10 3.92
N ILE A 28 -6.95 0.68 3.32
CA ILE A 28 -6.45 1.20 2.04
C ILE A 28 -7.46 0.94 0.90
N VAL A 29 -8.05 -0.25 0.81
CA VAL A 29 -9.05 -0.57 -0.22
C VAL A 29 -10.31 0.27 -0.02
N ILE A 30 -10.80 0.40 1.22
CA ILE A 30 -12.00 1.18 1.53
C ILE A 30 -11.78 2.66 1.17
N THR A 31 -10.66 3.27 1.57
CA THR A 31 -10.35 4.67 1.25
C THR A 31 -10.18 4.88 -0.25
N SER A 32 -9.56 3.91 -0.96
CA SER A 32 -9.41 3.97 -2.41
C SER A 32 -10.77 3.92 -3.12
N VAL A 33 -11.66 3.00 -2.72
CA VAL A 33 -13.01 2.90 -3.31
C VAL A 33 -13.84 4.15 -3.00
N TRP A 34 -13.77 4.65 -1.75
CA TRP A 34 -14.42 5.89 -1.36
C TRP A 34 -13.97 7.05 -2.27
N ALA A 35 -12.67 7.19 -2.50
CA ALA A 35 -12.09 8.19 -3.38
C ALA A 35 -12.55 8.09 -4.84
N LEU A 36 -12.97 6.91 -5.32
CA LEU A 36 -13.59 6.75 -6.65
C LEU A 36 -15.05 7.21 -6.67
N THR A 37 -15.78 7.02 -5.56
CA THR A 37 -17.23 7.26 -5.49
C THR A 37 -17.61 8.71 -5.19
N ASP A 38 -16.73 9.51 -4.58
CA ASP A 38 -17.01 10.92 -4.26
C ASP A 38 -16.32 11.89 -5.24
N PRO A 39 -17.01 12.33 -6.31
CA PRO A 39 -16.46 13.30 -7.27
C PRO A 39 -16.42 14.74 -6.74
N THR A 40 -16.93 15.01 -5.54
CA THR A 40 -17.10 16.37 -4.99
C THR A 40 -15.82 16.95 -4.39
N PHE A 41 -14.91 16.11 -3.89
CA PHE A 41 -13.60 16.55 -3.37
C PHE A 41 -12.57 16.80 -4.49
N VAL A 42 -12.70 16.11 -5.63
CA VAL A 42 -11.76 16.17 -6.77
C VAL A 42 -11.93 17.39 -7.67
N LEU A 43 -13.11 18.01 -7.72
CA LEU A 43 -13.35 19.20 -8.55
C LEU A 43 -12.61 20.46 -8.04
N SER A 44 -12.28 20.51 -6.76
CA SER A 44 -11.81 21.73 -6.10
C SER A 44 -10.29 21.90 -6.12
N THR A 45 -9.52 20.81 -6.27
CA THR A 45 -8.09 20.80 -5.86
C THR A 45 -7.08 20.44 -6.95
N THR A 46 -7.49 19.84 -8.07
CA THR A 46 -6.54 19.37 -9.10
C THR A 46 -6.97 19.72 -10.52
N GLN A 47 -6.20 20.60 -11.17
CA GLN A 47 -6.34 20.99 -12.58
C GLN A 47 -6.06 19.84 -13.58
N SER A 48 -5.81 18.60 -13.12
CA SER A 48 -5.45 17.46 -13.96
C SER A 48 -6.09 16.16 -13.48
N TYR A 49 -7.34 15.96 -13.91
CA TYR A 49 -8.20 14.82 -13.65
C TYR A 49 -7.54 13.44 -13.90
N LYS A 50 -6.62 13.31 -14.87
CA LYS A 50 -6.03 12.02 -15.23
C LYS A 50 -5.07 11.44 -14.19
N HIS A 51 -4.27 12.28 -13.53
CA HIS A 51 -3.21 11.78 -12.63
C HIS A 51 -3.75 11.32 -11.27
N TYR A 52 -4.87 11.91 -10.82
CA TYR A 52 -5.53 11.52 -9.58
C TYR A 52 -6.08 10.08 -9.67
N TYR A 53 -6.91 9.79 -10.69
CA TYR A 53 -7.47 8.45 -10.87
C TYR A 53 -6.37 7.38 -11.00
N ILE A 54 -5.28 7.68 -11.72
CA ILE A 54 -4.13 6.77 -11.83
C ILE A 54 -3.54 6.44 -10.45
N GLY A 55 -3.35 7.45 -9.59
CA GLY A 55 -2.87 7.25 -8.23
C GLY A 55 -3.79 6.38 -7.40
N VAL A 56 -5.10 6.66 -7.43
CA VAL A 56 -6.08 5.88 -6.64
C VAL A 56 -6.20 4.44 -7.13
N TYR A 57 -6.12 4.18 -8.44
CA TYR A 57 -6.08 2.83 -8.98
C TYR A 57 -4.83 2.05 -8.55
N ILE A 58 -3.67 2.71 -8.45
CA ILE A 58 -2.44 2.08 -7.94
C ILE A 58 -2.60 1.73 -6.45
N PHE A 59 -3.14 2.66 -5.65
CA PHE A 59 -3.40 2.43 -4.22
C PHE A 59 -4.39 1.29 -3.98
N LEU A 60 -5.45 1.22 -4.79
CA LEU A 60 -6.40 0.12 -4.80
C LEU A 60 -5.73 -1.22 -5.13
N ALA A 61 -4.86 -1.26 -6.14
CA ALA A 61 -4.13 -2.46 -6.53
C ALA A 61 -3.18 -2.95 -5.42
N ILE A 62 -2.44 -2.03 -4.79
CA ILE A 62 -1.55 -2.34 -3.67
C ILE A 62 -2.36 -2.87 -2.47
N GLY A 63 -3.45 -2.18 -2.12
CA GLY A 63 -4.35 -2.61 -1.03
C GLY A 63 -4.89 -4.01 -1.24
N LEU A 64 -5.39 -4.32 -2.44
CA LEU A 64 -5.89 -5.66 -2.79
C LEU A 64 -4.80 -6.72 -2.70
N LEU A 65 -3.58 -6.44 -3.19
CA LEU A 65 -2.46 -7.38 -3.10
C LEU A 65 -2.07 -7.67 -1.64
N ILE A 66 -2.03 -6.65 -0.79
CA ILE A 66 -1.74 -6.79 0.64
C ILE A 66 -2.84 -7.59 1.33
N THR A 67 -4.12 -7.26 1.12
CA THR A 67 -5.25 -7.96 1.73
C THR A 67 -5.33 -9.43 1.30
N LEU A 68 -5.15 -9.72 0.00
CA LEU A 68 -5.16 -11.10 -0.50
C LEU A 68 -3.95 -11.89 0.01
N GLY A 69 -2.75 -11.30 -0.06
CA GLY A 69 -1.53 -11.93 0.46
C GLY A 69 -1.62 -12.25 1.95
N ALA A 70 -2.20 -11.32 2.72
CA ALA A 70 -2.46 -11.52 4.13
C ALA A 70 -3.48 -12.67 4.35
N PHE A 71 -4.65 -12.61 3.71
CA PHE A 71 -5.66 -13.66 3.82
C PHE A 71 -5.10 -15.07 3.53
N PHE A 72 -4.32 -15.21 2.45
CA PHE A 72 -3.65 -16.48 2.13
C PHE A 72 -2.61 -16.91 3.16
N GLY A 73 -1.88 -15.99 3.77
CA GLY A 73 -0.92 -16.32 4.82
C GLY A 73 -1.58 -16.72 6.14
N CYS A 74 -2.75 -16.16 6.50
CA CYS A 74 -3.55 -16.65 7.64
C CYS A 74 -4.09 -18.06 7.35
N CYS A 75 -4.65 -18.30 6.15
CA CYS A 75 -5.09 -19.63 5.74
C CYS A 75 -3.95 -20.65 5.72
N GLY A 76 -2.75 -20.24 5.30
CA GLY A 76 -1.54 -21.07 5.26
C GLY A 76 -1.11 -21.60 6.63
N VAL A 77 -1.31 -20.82 7.71
CA VAL A 77 -0.98 -21.24 9.08
C VAL A 77 -2.10 -22.06 9.72
N CYS A 78 -3.37 -21.69 9.50
CA CYS A 78 -4.51 -22.35 10.15
C CYS A 78 -4.75 -23.80 9.73
N ARG A 79 -4.29 -24.23 8.54
CA ARG A 79 -4.77 -25.48 7.95
C ARG A 79 -3.90 -26.72 8.15
N GLU A 80 -2.83 -26.69 8.95
CA GLU A 80 -1.97 -27.83 9.38
C GLU A 80 -1.89 -29.06 8.42
N SER A 81 -1.89 -28.81 7.11
CA SER A 81 -2.12 -29.79 6.04
C SER A 81 -1.18 -29.48 4.90
N GLN A 82 -0.35 -30.46 4.54
CA GLN A 82 0.73 -30.33 3.56
C GLN A 82 0.25 -29.85 2.18
N CYS A 83 -1.02 -30.10 1.82
CA CYS A 83 -1.57 -29.68 0.53
C CYS A 83 -1.79 -28.16 0.43
N LEU A 84 -2.10 -27.47 1.54
CA LEU A 84 -2.29 -26.02 1.53
C LEU A 84 -0.96 -25.26 1.56
N LEU A 85 0.06 -25.79 2.24
CA LEU A 85 1.41 -25.21 2.23
C LEU A 85 2.00 -25.20 0.81
N VAL A 86 1.75 -26.26 0.04
CA VAL A 86 2.13 -26.35 -1.38
C VAL A 86 1.38 -25.30 -2.21
N SER A 87 0.07 -25.11 -1.99
CA SER A 87 -0.68 -24.06 -2.71
C SER A 87 -0.17 -22.65 -2.41
N PHE A 88 0.16 -22.36 -1.14
CA PHE A 88 0.75 -21.08 -0.74
C PHE A 88 2.12 -20.86 -1.37
N PHE A 89 2.95 -21.92 -1.41
CA PHE A 89 4.24 -21.89 -2.07
C PHE A 89 4.11 -21.68 -3.59
N CYS A 90 3.15 -22.33 -4.25
CA CYS A 90 2.87 -22.12 -5.67
C CYS A 90 2.41 -20.70 -5.97
N VAL A 91 1.52 -20.12 -5.13
CA VAL A 91 1.07 -18.72 -5.29
C VAL A 91 2.24 -17.77 -5.08
N ILE A 92 3.06 -17.96 -4.05
CA ILE A 92 4.27 -17.15 -3.83
C ILE A 92 5.24 -17.27 -5.00
N LEU A 93 5.45 -18.48 -5.54
CA LEU A 93 6.30 -18.69 -6.71
C LEU A 93 5.79 -17.92 -7.93
N ILE A 94 4.48 -17.94 -8.19
CA ILE A 94 3.88 -17.18 -9.28
C ILE A 94 4.09 -15.68 -9.08
N VAL A 95 3.88 -15.18 -7.85
CA VAL A 95 4.13 -13.77 -7.50
C VAL A 95 5.61 -13.40 -7.65
N MET A 96 6.53 -14.30 -7.28
CA MET A 96 7.98 -14.12 -7.46
C MET A 96 8.34 -13.98 -8.93
N VAL A 97 7.83 -14.87 -9.78
CA VAL A 97 8.04 -14.79 -11.24
C VAL A 97 7.47 -13.48 -11.80
N ALA A 98 6.27 -13.09 -11.35
CA ALA A 98 5.66 -11.83 -11.74
C ALA A 98 6.49 -10.60 -11.30
N GLN A 99 7.05 -10.61 -10.08
CA GLN A 99 7.92 -9.53 -9.58
C GLN A 99 9.22 -9.44 -10.38
N ILE A 100 9.84 -10.57 -10.72
CA ILE A 100 11.06 -10.59 -11.55
C ILE A 100 10.74 -10.07 -12.95
N ALA A 101 9.62 -10.50 -13.54
CA ALA A 101 9.18 -10.02 -14.85
C ALA A 101 8.87 -8.51 -14.83
N ALA A 102 8.17 -8.02 -13.81
CA ALA A 102 7.89 -6.61 -13.62
C ALA A 102 9.18 -5.80 -13.41
N GLY A 103 10.12 -6.30 -12.61
CA GLY A 103 11.43 -5.69 -12.40
C GLY A 103 12.27 -5.63 -13.68
N ALA A 104 12.27 -6.70 -14.47
CA ALA A 104 12.94 -6.74 -15.76
C ALA A 104 12.31 -5.74 -16.75
N TRP A 105 10.99 -5.67 -16.79
CA TRP A 105 10.26 -4.69 -17.62
C TRP A 105 10.56 -3.24 -17.19
N ALA A 106 10.57 -2.98 -15.89
CA ALA A 106 10.91 -1.69 -15.29
C ALA A 106 12.36 -1.28 -15.60
N PHE A 107 13.30 -2.23 -15.57
CA PHE A 107 14.70 -1.96 -15.92
C PHE A 107 14.90 -1.73 -17.42
N HIS A 108 14.09 -2.34 -18.28
CA HIS A 108 14.15 -2.09 -19.73
C HIS A 108 13.50 -0.75 -20.11
N ASN A 109 12.43 -0.35 -19.43
CA ASN A 109 11.65 0.86 -19.71
C ASN A 109 11.85 1.94 -18.64
N LYS A 110 13.11 2.25 -18.31
CA LYS A 110 13.44 3.19 -17.22
C LYS A 110 12.83 4.56 -17.41
N ASP A 111 12.80 5.07 -18.64
CA ASP A 111 12.24 6.40 -18.94
C ASP A 111 10.73 6.46 -18.64
N LYS A 112 9.99 5.42 -19.03
CA LYS A 112 8.55 5.30 -18.71
C LYS A 112 8.30 5.09 -17.22
N LEU A 113 9.19 4.36 -16.55
CA LEU A 113 9.11 4.18 -15.11
C LEU A 113 9.32 5.49 -14.37
N ASP A 114 10.30 6.31 -14.78
CA ASP A 114 10.60 7.60 -14.16
C ASP A 114 9.40 8.56 -14.27
N ASP A 115 8.73 8.58 -15.42
CA ASP A 115 7.49 9.36 -15.61
C ASP A 115 6.35 8.89 -14.70
N ILE A 116 6.15 7.57 -14.58
CA ILE A 116 5.10 6.99 -13.70
C ILE A 116 5.41 7.26 -12.23
N VAL A 117 6.67 7.12 -11.82
CA VAL A 117 7.14 7.36 -10.44
C VAL A 117 7.03 8.84 -10.10
N ARG A 118 7.46 9.74 -10.97
CA ARG A 118 7.30 11.20 -10.78
C ARG A 118 5.84 11.61 -10.70
N ALA A 119 4.99 11.04 -11.55
CA ALA A 119 3.56 11.29 -11.50
C ALA A 119 2.96 10.82 -10.17
N SER A 120 3.33 9.61 -9.71
CA SER A 120 2.86 9.06 -8.43
C SER A 120 3.36 9.87 -7.24
N PHE A 121 4.64 10.25 -7.24
CA PHE A 121 5.26 11.02 -6.17
C PHE A 121 4.69 12.44 -6.07
N LYS A 122 4.47 13.10 -7.22
CA LYS A 122 3.83 14.42 -7.24
C LYS A 122 2.41 14.36 -6.68
N SER A 123 1.66 13.29 -6.95
CA SER A 123 0.33 13.07 -6.37
C SER A 123 0.39 12.84 -4.86
N SER A 124 1.26 11.95 -4.37
CA SER A 124 1.39 11.70 -2.92
C SER A 124 1.88 12.93 -2.15
N VAL A 125 2.82 13.69 -2.70
CA VAL A 125 3.34 14.92 -2.08
C VAL A 125 2.28 16.03 -2.09
N GLN A 126 1.49 16.19 -3.16
CA GLN A 126 0.41 17.18 -3.14
C GLN A 126 -0.72 16.82 -2.18
N GLU A 127 -1.01 15.54 -1.99
CA GLU A 127 -2.06 15.07 -1.08
C GLU A 127 -1.64 15.22 0.39
N GLU A 128 -0.37 14.95 0.72
CA GLU A 128 0.14 15.06 2.10
C GLU A 128 0.54 16.50 2.48
N TYR A 129 1.02 17.31 1.53
CA TYR A 129 1.31 18.74 1.77
C TYR A 129 0.11 19.67 1.55
N GLY A 130 -0.99 19.18 0.95
CA GLY A 130 -2.25 19.92 0.83
C GLY A 130 -3.03 20.05 2.15
N GLN A 131 -2.65 19.27 3.18
CA GLN A 131 -3.30 19.28 4.49
C GLN A 131 -2.32 19.53 5.65
N SER A 132 -1.44 20.52 5.49
CA SER A 132 -0.85 21.22 6.64
C SER A 132 -0.57 22.69 6.30
N THR A 133 -1.55 23.53 6.55
CA THR A 133 -1.44 24.89 7.09
C THR A 133 -0.08 25.60 6.94
N MET A 134 0.36 25.85 5.70
CA MET A 134 1.41 26.84 5.41
C MET A 134 0.81 28.25 5.38
N SER A 135 0.15 28.66 6.47
CA SER A 135 -0.21 30.07 6.70
C SER A 135 -0.16 30.51 8.16
N THR A 136 0.35 29.68 9.08
CA THR A 136 0.51 30.10 10.49
C THR A 136 1.98 30.31 10.88
N ARG A 137 2.94 29.61 10.27
CA ARG A 137 4.36 29.76 10.64
C ARG A 137 4.98 31.06 10.15
N THR A 138 4.67 31.54 8.95
CA THR A 138 5.21 32.83 8.47
C THR A 138 4.66 34.02 9.24
N VAL A 139 3.36 33.97 9.61
CA VAL A 139 2.71 35.05 10.38
C VAL A 139 3.20 35.11 11.83
N THR A 140 3.56 33.96 12.43
CA THR A 140 4.15 33.93 13.78
C THR A 140 5.63 34.32 13.79
N PHE A 141 6.41 34.00 12.76
CA PHE A 141 7.78 34.52 12.63
C PHE A 141 7.82 36.04 12.39
N ASP A 142 6.94 36.57 11.54
CA ASP A 142 6.84 38.03 11.30
C ASP A 142 6.40 38.81 12.56
N ALA A 143 5.55 38.22 13.41
CA ALA A 143 5.14 38.84 14.67
C ALA A 143 6.28 38.86 15.71
N LEU A 144 7.17 37.85 15.70
CA LEU A 144 8.35 37.81 16.57
C LEU A 144 9.47 38.74 16.10
N GLN A 145 9.57 39.01 14.79
CA GLN A 145 10.62 39.86 14.23
C GLN A 145 10.33 41.37 14.35
N LYS A 146 9.14 41.72 14.86
CA LYS A 146 8.65 43.11 15.02
C LYS A 146 8.59 43.57 16.49
N ILE A 147 8.97 42.71 17.43
CA ILE A 147 9.25 43.02 18.83
C ILE A 147 10.77 43.15 18.98
#